data_AF-A0A2T5PEM8-F1
#
_entry.id   AF-A0A2T5PEM8-F1
#
_cell.length_a   1.000
_cell.length_b   1.000
_cell.length_c   1.000
_cell.angle_alpha   90.00
_cell.angle_beta   90.00
_cell.angle_gamma   90.00
#
_symmetry.space_group_name_H-M   'P 1'
#
loop_
_entity.id
_entity.type
_entity.pdbx_description
1 polymer ?
#
loop_
_entity_poly.entity_id
_entity_poly.type
_entity_poly.pdbx_seq_one_letter_code
_entity_poly.pdbx_strand_id
1 'polypeptide(L)' 'MNIQIDEQAGTCILEIDQQREVVPLDQMRVTTDREKRTSVIELRGQLTPISEPDAEMLVAAGAEDDRFNLIADS' A
#
# COMPACT_ATOMS: atom_id res chain seq x y z
N MET A 1 1.78 11.20 -3.43
CA MET A 1 1.00 10.00 -3.77
C MET A 1 -0.44 10.26 -3.37
N ASN A 2 -1.39 9.85 -4.20
CA ASN A 2 -2.82 9.87 -3.90
C ASN A 2 -3.38 8.46 -4.13
N ILE A 3 -4.24 8.00 -3.23
CA ILE A 3 -4.83 6.66 -3.26
C ILE A 3 -6.34 6.82 -3.20
N GLN A 4 -7.04 6.29 -4.20
CA GLN A 4 -8.49 6.21 -4.21
C GLN A 4 -8.91 4.75 -4.30
N ILE A 5 -9.85 4.33 -3.47
CA ILE A 5 -10.32 2.96 -3.42
C ILE A 5 -11.70 2.89 -4.04
N ASP A 6 -11.88 1.96 -4.98
CA ASP A 6 -13.17 1.56 -5.51
C ASP A 6 -13.53 0.18 -4.94
N GLU A 7 -14.21 0.19 -3.80
CA GLU A 7 -14.64 -1.03 -3.10
C GLU A 7 -15.66 -1.84 -3.93
N GLN A 8 -16.42 -1.18 -4.81
CA GLN A 8 -17.40 -1.87 -5.66
C GLN A 8 -16.70 -2.66 -6.77
N ALA A 9 -15.64 -2.08 -7.35
CA ALA A 9 -14.83 -2.74 -8.36
C ALA A 9 -13.76 -3.67 -7.79
N GLY A 10 -13.44 -3.57 -6.49
CA GLY A 10 -12.33 -4.32 -5.86
C GLY A 10 -10.96 -3.84 -6.34
N THR A 11 -10.86 -2.56 -6.71
CA THR A 11 -9.63 -1.96 -7.25
C THR A 11 -9.24 -0.70 -6.51
N CYS A 12 -7.96 -0.37 -6.51
CA CYS A 12 -7.47 0.93 -6.12
C CYS A 12 -6.97 1.71 -7.35
N ILE A 13 -6.88 3.01 -7.17
CA ILE A 13 -6.36 3.97 -8.13
C ILE A 13 -5.23 4.71 -7.44
N LEU A 14 -4.03 4.58 -7.99
CA LEU A 14 -2.82 5.20 -7.48
C LEU A 14 -2.40 6.32 -8.42
N GLU A 15 -2.18 7.51 -7.87
CA GLU A 15 -1.56 8.60 -8.61
C GLU A 15 -0.12 8.80 -8.11
N ILE A 16 0.83 8.44 -8.97
CA ILE A 16 2.28 8.48 -8.73
C ILE A 16 2.89 9.31 -9.87
N ASP A 17 3.59 10.41 -9.55
CA ASP A 17 4.27 11.23 -10.56
C ASP A 17 3.41 11.60 -11.80
N GLN A 18 2.15 11.96 -11.56
CA GLN A 18 1.13 12.28 -12.60
C GLN A 18 0.69 11.09 -13.46
N GLN A 19 1.15 9.88 -13.17
CA GLN A 19 0.63 8.65 -13.74
C GLN A 19 -0.47 8.10 -12.85
N ARG A 20 -1.56 7.68 -13.48
CA ARG A 20 -2.69 7.03 -12.82
C ARG A 20 -2.64 5.54 -13.13
N GLU A 21 -2.56 4.72 -12.10
CA GLU A 21 -2.59 3.27 -12.22
C GLU A 21 -3.82 2.72 -11.53
N VAL A 22 -4.48 1.75 -12.17
CA VAL A 22 -5.60 1.01 -11.57
C VAL A 22 -5.12 -0.39 -11.27
N VAL A 23 -5.27 -0.81 -10.02
CA VAL A 23 -4.66 -2.03 -9.50
C VAL A 23 -5.71 -2.80 -8.71
N PRO A 24 -5.88 -4.12 -8.96
CA PRO A 24 -6.71 -4.95 -8.11
C PRO A 24 -6.22 -4.96 -6.66
N LEU A 25 -7.13 -4.82 -5.69
CA LEU A 25 -6.77 -4.81 -4.28
C LEU A 25 -6.16 -6.14 -3.82
N ASP A 26 -6.61 -7.24 -4.41
CA ASP A 26 -6.08 -8.60 -4.15
C ASP A 26 -4.65 -8.83 -4.67
N GLN A 27 -4.12 -7.90 -5.46
CA GLN A 27 -2.73 -7.89 -5.93
C GLN A 27 -1.88 -6.84 -5.22
N MET A 28 -2.46 -6.07 -4.31
CA MET A 28 -1.72 -5.11 -3.49
C MET A 28 -1.23 -5.74 -2.22
N ARG A 29 0.05 -5.49 -1.93
CA ARG A 29 0.69 -5.88 -0.68
C ARG A 29 1.23 -4.64 0.02
N VAL A 30 0.80 -4.45 1.26
CA VAL A 30 1.28 -3.43 2.17
C VAL A 30 2.33 -4.07 3.08
N THR A 31 3.52 -3.49 3.17
CA THR A 31 4.59 -3.99 4.03
C THR A 31 5.39 -2.83 4.63
N THR A 32 6.50 -3.12 5.32
CA THR A 32 7.33 -2.13 6.00
C THR A 32 8.73 -2.12 5.41
N ASP A 33 9.19 -0.94 4.98
CA ASP A 33 10.60 -0.71 4.63
C ASP A 33 11.40 -0.55 5.92
N ARG A 34 12.32 -1.49 6.19
CA ARG A 34 13.16 -1.50 7.40
C ARG A 34 14.15 -0.35 7.46
N GLU A 35 14.68 0.04 6.30
CA GLU A 35 15.71 1.07 6.23
C GLU A 35 15.08 2.44 6.48
N LYS A 36 13.90 2.68 5.89
CA LYS A 36 13.16 3.94 6.01
C LYS A 36 12.19 3.99 7.17
N ARG A 37 11.93 2.85 7.81
CA ARG A 37 10.98 2.68 8.93
C ARG A 37 9.59 3.23 8.60
N THR A 38 9.10 2.89 7.41
CA THR A 38 7.83 3.42 6.88
C THR A 38 7.04 2.33 6.18
N SER A 39 5.72 2.50 6.13
CA SER A 39 4.83 1.63 5.36
C SER A 39 5.03 1.87 3.87
N VAL A 40 5.07 0.78 3.11
CA VAL A 40 5.27 0.79 1.66
C VAL A 40 4.28 -0.15 1.00
N ILE A 41 3.96 0.13 -0.26
CA ILE A 41 3.23 -0.80 -1.13
C ILE A 41 4.19 -1.41 -2.14
N GLU A 42 4.06 -2.71 -2.39
CA GLU A 42 4.75 -3.38 -3.48
C GLU A 42 3.92 -3.29 -4.75
N LEU A 43 4.47 -2.61 -5.77
CA LEU A 43 3.86 -2.47 -7.08
C LEU A 43 4.87 -2.78 -8.17
N ARG A 44 4.57 -3.82 -8.96
CA ARG A 44 5.43 -4.26 -10.08
C ARG A 44 6.88 -4.50 -9.64
N GLY A 45 7.06 -5.02 -8.42
CA GLY A 45 8.38 -5.25 -7.82
C GLY A 45 9.11 -4.00 -7.33
N GLN A 46 8.43 -2.84 -7.24
CA GLN A 46 8.96 -1.62 -6.62
C GLN A 46 8.24 -1.32 -5.32
N LEU A 47 9.01 -0.92 -4.30
CA LEU A 47 8.47 -0.48 -3.02
C LEU A 47 8.24 1.03 -3.06
N THR A 48 6.98 1.42 -2.90
CA THR A 48 6.59 2.84 -2.91
C THR A 48 6.13 3.26 -1.52
N PRO A 49 6.72 4.30 -0.91
CA PRO A 49 6.33 4.75 0.42
C PRO A 49 4.94 5.37 0.43
N ILE A 50 4.18 5.03 1.46
CA ILE A 50 2.83 5.52 1.71
C ILE A 50 2.71 6.02 3.16
N SER A 51 1.67 6.79 3.44
CA SER A 51 1.38 7.19 4.82
C SER A 51 0.76 6.03 5.60
N GLU A 52 0.87 6.05 6.93
CA GLU A 52 0.23 5.04 7.78
C GLU A 52 -1.31 5.00 7.64
N PRO A 53 -2.01 6.16 7.56
CA PRO A 53 -3.45 6.16 7.28
C PRO A 53 -3.79 5.52 5.93
N ASP A 54 -2.97 5.73 4.89
CA ASP A 54 -3.17 5.09 3.60
C ASP A 54 -2.97 3.57 3.68
N ALA A 55 -1.99 3.12 4.47
CA ALA A 55 -1.73 1.70 4.71
C ALA A 55 -2.92 1.03 5.39
N GLU A 56 -3.43 1.64 6.47
CA GLU A 56 -4.63 1.17 7.16
C GLU A 56 -5.86 1.12 6.23
N MET A 57 -6.04 2.15 5.40
CA MET A 57 -7.13 2.23 4.45
C MET A 57 -7.06 1.13 3.39
N LEU A 58 -5.88 0.85 2.84
CA LEU A 58 -5.67 -0.21 1.86
C LEU A 58 -5.94 -1.60 2.45
N VAL A 59 -5.43 -1.85 3.66
CA VAL A 59 -5.67 -3.13 4.36
C VAL A 59 -7.16 -3.31 4.66
N ALA A 60 -7.84 -2.26 5.13
CA ALA A 60 -9.28 -2.30 5.38
C ALA A 60 -10.10 -2.59 4.11
N ALA A 61 -9.61 -2.14 2.95
CA ALA A 61 -10.22 -2.41 1.66
C ALA A 61 -9.91 -3.81 1.09
N GLY A 62 -9.00 -4.56 1.71
CA GLY A 62 -8.69 -5.95 1.33
C GLY A 62 -7.32 -6.16 0.68
N ALA A 63 -6.41 -5.19 0.75
CA ALA A 63 -5.01 -5.43 0.43
C ALA A 63 -4.35 -6.38 1.46
N GLU A 64 -3.33 -7.13 1.02
CA GLU A 64 -2.55 -8.00 1.91
C GLU A 64 -1.71 -7.16 2.89
N ASP A 65 -1.81 -7.45 4.20
CA ASP A 65 -1.04 -6.79 5.25
C ASP A 65 0.13 -7.66 5.71
N ASP A 66 1.32 -7.33 5.24
CA ASP A 66 2.60 -7.91 5.65
C ASP A 66 3.50 -6.87 6.32
N ARG A 67 2.89 -5.86 6.96
CA ARG A 67 3.63 -4.96 7.84
C ARG A 67 4.09 -5.74 9.06
N PHE A 68 5.29 -5.45 9.53
CA PHE A 68 5.83 -6.00 10.76
C PHE A 68 6.16 -4.86 11.71
N ASN A 69 6.04 -5.13 13.01
CA ASN A 69 6.18 -4.08 14.00
C ASN A 69 7.66 -3.92 14.34
N LEU A 70 8.28 -2.86 13.83
CA LEU A 70 9.70 -2.56 14.05
C LEU A 70 10.12 -2.48 15.52
N ILE A 71 9.19 -2.24 16.45
CA ILE A 71 9.46 -2.18 17.89
C ILE A 71 9.29 -3.56 18.57
N ALA A 72 8.44 -4.43 18.03
CA ALA A 72 8.15 -5.74 18.62
C ALA A 72 8.95 -6.88 17.99
N ASP A 73 9.41 -6.72 16.74
CA ASP A 73 10.10 -7.73 15.94
C ASP A 73 11.63 -7.53 15.90
N SER A 74 12.20 -6.78 16.87
CA SER A 74 13.64 -6.52 17.03
C SER A 74 14.26 -7.23 18.23
#